data_AF-A0A847N4P4-F1
#
_entry.id   AF-A0A847N4P4-F1
#
_cell.length_a   1.000
_cell.length_b   1.000
_cell.length_c   1.000
_cell.angle_alpha   90.00
_cell.angle_beta   90.00
_cell.angle_gamma   90.00
#
_symmetry.space_group_name_H-M   'P 1'
#
loop_
_entity.id
_entity.type
_entity.pdbx_description
1 polymer ?
#
loop_
_entity_poly.entity_id
_entity_poly.type
_entity_poly.pdbx_seq_one_letter_code
_entity_poly.pdbx_strand_id
1 'polypeptide(L)'
;MKHKRNVQTSLVFVFLLIVSIFLLLQTRSFITSYTHKKLDDQTVLDASSGGYFGGLGTEDNPYIISKADDMVYLSHSVNAGETYKDKYFSVVASIGTIALKNFTPIGTSINPFEGNFNGNGVTIDLNISNESLDNQALFGYIKGSTITNLSVKGSVIGKNFVGALVGYMNGGTISHIYNKTTVNGNNYVGGLIGYKLSGVVQNVYNQASIKGVSEVGGIVGRNQGG
;
A
#
# COMPACT_ATOMS: atom_id res chain seq x y z
N MET A 1 -15.27 -41.52 -27.19
CA MET A 1 -15.20 -40.92 -25.83
C MET A 1 -14.45 -39.57 -25.77
N LYS A 2 -14.48 -38.73 -26.84
CA LYS A 2 -13.72 -37.46 -26.93
C LYS A 2 -14.57 -36.17 -26.84
N HIS A 3 -15.90 -36.29 -26.74
CA HIS A 3 -16.80 -35.13 -26.92
C HIS A 3 -17.23 -34.43 -25.62
N LYS A 4 -17.11 -35.07 -24.44
CA LYS A 4 -17.49 -34.45 -23.14
C LYS A 4 -16.43 -33.50 -22.56
N ARG A 5 -15.17 -33.60 -22.98
CA ARG A 5 -14.05 -32.81 -22.41
C ARG A 5 -14.02 -31.35 -22.89
N ASN A 6 -14.48 -31.07 -24.11
CA ASN A 6 -14.44 -29.71 -24.69
C ASN A 6 -15.54 -28.79 -24.14
N VAL A 7 -16.67 -29.35 -23.70
CA VAL A 7 -17.78 -28.57 -23.16
C VAL A 7 -17.47 -28.11 -21.73
N GLN A 8 -16.84 -28.96 -20.91
CA GLN A 8 -16.44 -28.58 -19.55
C GLN A 8 -15.35 -27.50 -19.53
N THR A 9 -14.35 -27.57 -20.40
CA THR A 9 -13.32 -26.52 -20.47
C THR A 9 -13.91 -25.19 -20.93
N SER A 10 -14.81 -25.19 -21.93
CA SER A 10 -15.49 -23.98 -22.40
C SER A 10 -16.35 -23.33 -21.31
N LEU A 11 -17.11 -24.11 -20.54
CA LEU A 11 -17.90 -23.57 -19.41
C LEU A 11 -17.04 -22.96 -18.31
N VAL A 12 -15.87 -23.56 -18.01
CA VAL A 12 -14.95 -23.03 -16.99
C VAL A 12 -14.35 -21.67 -17.43
N PHE A 13 -13.99 -21.52 -18.71
CA PHE A 13 -13.51 -20.23 -19.24
C PHE A 13 -14.58 -19.16 -19.22
N VAL A 14 -15.81 -19.49 -19.63
CA VAL A 14 -16.94 -18.55 -19.58
C VAL A 14 -17.24 -18.12 -18.14
N PHE A 15 -17.20 -19.06 -17.19
CA PHE A 15 -17.38 -18.75 -15.77
C PHE A 15 -16.29 -17.82 -15.22
N LEU A 16 -15.01 -18.09 -15.52
CA LEU A 16 -13.90 -17.24 -15.11
C LEU A 16 -13.96 -15.83 -15.72
N LEU A 17 -14.38 -15.73 -16.99
CA LEU A 17 -14.59 -14.44 -17.66
C LEU A 17 -15.72 -13.64 -16.98
N ILE A 18 -16.84 -14.30 -16.64
CA ILE A 18 -17.98 -13.67 -15.97
C ILE A 18 -17.60 -13.20 -14.56
N VAL A 19 -16.85 -14.01 -13.80
CA VAL A 19 -16.37 -13.63 -12.46
C VAL A 19 -15.40 -12.44 -12.54
N SER A 20 -14.52 -12.40 -13.54
CA SER A 20 -13.60 -11.28 -13.78
C SER A 20 -14.35 -10.00 -14.14
N ILE A 21 -15.31 -10.07 -15.07
CA ILE A 21 -16.17 -8.94 -15.43
C ILE A 21 -17.00 -8.47 -14.23
N PHE A 22 -17.53 -9.39 -13.42
CA PHE A 22 -18.28 -9.04 -12.22
C PHE A 22 -17.40 -8.35 -11.17
N LEU A 23 -16.17 -8.82 -10.94
CA LEU A 23 -15.20 -8.15 -10.07
C LEU A 23 -14.84 -6.75 -10.57
N LEU A 24 -14.64 -6.59 -11.88
CA LEU A 24 -14.41 -5.28 -12.52
C LEU A 24 -15.63 -4.34 -12.41
N LEU A 25 -16.85 -4.89 -12.42
CA LEU A 25 -18.08 -4.12 -12.22
C LEU A 25 -18.28 -3.72 -10.76
N GLN A 26 -17.92 -4.59 -9.80
CA GLN A 26 -17.96 -4.28 -8.37
C GLN A 26 -16.97 -3.15 -8.01
N THR A 27 -15.75 -3.18 -8.55
CA THR A 27 -14.77 -2.10 -8.32
C THR A 27 -15.21 -0.80 -8.97
N ARG A 28 -15.76 -0.84 -10.19
CA ARG A 28 -16.35 0.36 -10.83
C ARG A 28 -17.55 0.89 -10.05
N SER A 29 -18.46 0.04 -9.60
CA SER A 29 -19.63 0.45 -8.81
C SER A 29 -19.23 1.09 -7.48
N PHE A 30 -18.20 0.56 -6.82
CA PHE A 30 -17.67 1.14 -5.59
C PHE A 30 -17.03 2.52 -5.86
N ILE A 31 -16.19 2.63 -6.90
CA ILE A 31 -15.60 3.91 -7.32
C ILE A 31 -16.70 4.94 -7.65
N THR A 32 -17.72 4.55 -8.43
CA THR A 32 -18.87 5.40 -8.78
C THR A 32 -19.69 5.81 -7.55
N SER A 33 -19.95 4.89 -6.62
CA SER A 33 -20.68 5.18 -5.36
C SER A 33 -19.91 6.18 -4.49
N TYR A 34 -18.58 6.09 -4.51
CA TYR A 34 -17.69 7.00 -3.83
C TYR A 34 -17.65 8.38 -4.51
N THR A 35 -17.80 8.41 -5.84
CA THR A 35 -17.91 9.66 -6.61
C THR A 35 -19.23 10.39 -6.30
N HIS A 36 -20.33 9.65 -6.10
CA HIS A 36 -21.64 10.24 -5.82
C HIS A 36 -21.83 10.75 -4.39
N LYS A 37 -21.15 10.18 -3.38
CA LYS A 37 -21.32 10.61 -1.98
C LYS A 37 -20.78 12.03 -1.67
N LYS A 38 -20.09 12.70 -2.61
CA LYS A 38 -19.43 14.00 -2.39
C LYS A 38 -19.94 15.14 -3.29
N LEU A 39 -20.96 14.92 -4.13
CA LEU A 39 -21.55 15.99 -4.97
C LEU A 39 -22.50 16.93 -4.21
N ASP A 40 -22.81 16.63 -2.95
CA ASP A 40 -23.75 17.41 -2.14
C ASP A 40 -23.07 18.50 -1.28
N ASP A 41 -21.72 18.54 -1.25
CA ASP A 41 -20.96 19.47 -0.42
C ASP A 41 -19.66 19.94 -1.12
N GLN A 42 -19.81 20.85 -2.08
CA GLN A 42 -19.07 22.13 -2.16
C GLN A 42 -19.21 22.79 -3.53
N THR A 43 -19.66 24.04 -3.49
CA THR A 43 -19.71 25.01 -4.58
C THR A 43 -18.32 25.38 -5.08
N VAL A 44 -18.12 25.23 -6.40
CA VAL A 44 -17.20 25.98 -7.28
C VAL A 44 -15.71 25.94 -6.93
N LEU A 45 -14.93 25.13 -7.67
CA LEU A 45 -13.65 25.54 -8.28
C LEU A 45 -13.43 24.75 -9.57
N ASP A 46 -13.31 25.47 -10.69
CA ASP A 46 -13.17 24.93 -12.04
C ASP A 46 -11.69 24.64 -12.40
N ALA A 47 -11.52 23.53 -13.12
CA ALA A 47 -10.50 23.21 -14.13
C ALA A 47 -8.98 23.24 -13.80
N SER A 48 -8.40 22.06 -13.51
CA SER A 48 -7.43 21.38 -14.41
C SER A 48 -6.76 20.16 -13.71
N SER A 49 -7.11 18.95 -14.16
CA SER A 49 -6.39 17.68 -13.93
C SER A 49 -5.85 17.34 -12.53
N GLY A 50 -6.55 17.68 -11.45
CA GLY A 50 -6.27 17.16 -10.10
C GLY A 50 -7.14 15.94 -9.85
N GLY A 51 -6.53 14.76 -9.64
CA GLY A 51 -7.25 13.56 -9.21
C GLY A 51 -7.94 13.74 -7.85
N TYR A 52 -8.40 12.65 -7.24
CA TYR A 52 -9.09 12.68 -5.92
C TYR A 52 -8.31 13.41 -4.80
N PHE A 53 -7.01 13.56 -4.96
CA PHE A 53 -6.14 14.34 -4.09
C PHE A 53 -6.11 15.82 -4.50
N GLY A 54 -6.08 16.73 -3.52
CA GLY A 54 -5.64 18.10 -3.80
C GLY A 54 -4.19 18.12 -4.30
N GLY A 55 -3.80 19.14 -5.07
CA GLY A 55 -2.45 19.28 -5.64
C GLY A 55 -2.28 18.61 -7.01
N LEU A 56 -1.10 18.80 -7.62
CA LEU A 56 -0.79 18.32 -8.98
C LEU A 56 0.13 17.09 -9.01
N GLY A 57 0.56 16.63 -7.84
CA GLY A 57 1.49 15.50 -7.70
C GLY A 57 2.90 15.82 -8.17
N THR A 58 3.27 17.09 -8.32
CA THR A 58 4.65 17.52 -8.58
C THR A 58 5.39 17.72 -7.25
N GLU A 59 6.71 17.85 -7.29
CA GLU A 59 7.51 18.07 -6.07
C GLU A 59 7.09 19.36 -5.33
N ASP A 60 6.92 20.46 -6.07
CA ASP A 60 6.49 21.76 -5.52
C ASP A 60 4.99 21.81 -5.17
N ASN A 61 4.18 20.92 -5.75
CA ASN A 61 2.74 20.86 -5.54
C ASN A 61 2.27 19.39 -5.44
N PRO A 62 2.61 18.71 -4.34
CA PRO A 62 2.34 17.28 -4.16
C PRO A 62 0.86 17.00 -4.01
N TYR A 63 0.47 15.76 -4.26
CA TYR A 63 -0.85 15.26 -3.87
C TYR A 63 -0.99 15.28 -2.36
N ILE A 64 -2.09 15.84 -1.87
CA ILE A 64 -2.32 16.05 -0.44
C ILE A 64 -3.12 14.88 0.15
N ILE A 65 -2.56 14.26 1.20
CA ILE A 65 -3.24 13.28 2.05
C ILE A 65 -3.71 13.99 3.32
N SER A 66 -5.02 14.17 3.44
CA SER A 66 -5.67 14.92 4.52
C SER A 66 -6.43 14.04 5.52
N LYS A 67 -6.68 12.77 5.17
CA LYS A 67 -7.48 11.83 5.97
C LYS A 67 -7.25 10.37 5.57
N ALA A 68 -7.77 9.45 6.37
CA ALA A 68 -7.67 8.00 6.12
C ALA A 68 -8.25 7.57 4.75
N ASP A 69 -9.36 8.19 4.34
CA ASP A 69 -9.98 7.98 3.03
C ASP A 69 -9.03 8.20 1.86
N ASP A 70 -8.14 9.19 1.96
CA ASP A 70 -7.17 9.51 0.90
C ASP A 70 -6.12 8.38 0.80
N MET A 71 -5.70 7.82 1.94
CA MET A 71 -4.83 6.64 1.96
C MET A 71 -5.50 5.40 1.36
N VAL A 72 -6.80 5.20 1.62
CA VAL A 72 -7.59 4.10 1.04
C VAL A 72 -7.70 4.27 -0.47
N TYR A 73 -7.95 5.49 -0.94
CA TYR A 73 -7.97 5.78 -2.37
C TYR A 73 -6.60 5.52 -3.02
N LEU A 74 -5.50 5.97 -2.39
CA LEU A 74 -4.14 5.69 -2.87
C LEU A 74 -3.90 4.19 -3.03
N SER A 75 -4.25 3.41 -2.01
CA SER A 75 -4.12 1.94 -2.05
C SER A 75 -4.89 1.34 -3.21
N HIS A 76 -6.16 1.69 -3.39
CA HIS A 76 -6.96 1.16 -4.50
C HIS A 76 -6.44 1.60 -5.87
N SER A 77 -6.05 2.87 -6.03
CA SER A 77 -5.57 3.39 -7.32
C SER A 77 -4.27 2.72 -7.76
N VAL A 78 -3.31 2.56 -6.83
CA VAL A 78 -2.07 1.81 -7.10
C VAL A 78 -2.38 0.37 -7.47
N ASN A 79 -3.23 -0.30 -6.68
CA ASN A 79 -3.55 -1.70 -6.92
C ASN A 79 -4.35 -1.90 -8.23
N ALA A 80 -4.99 -0.85 -8.76
CA ALA A 80 -5.66 -0.84 -10.06
C ALA A 80 -4.73 -0.54 -11.26
N GLY A 81 -3.48 -0.11 -11.03
CA GLY A 81 -2.48 0.08 -12.09
C GLY A 81 -1.81 1.46 -12.13
N GLU A 82 -2.30 2.43 -11.36
CA GLU A 82 -1.69 3.77 -11.30
C GLU A 82 -0.48 3.76 -10.36
N THR A 83 0.72 3.51 -10.87
CA THR A 83 1.92 3.32 -10.01
C THR A 83 2.44 4.62 -9.37
N TYR A 84 1.97 5.78 -9.86
CA TYR A 84 2.39 7.12 -9.42
C TYR A 84 3.90 7.39 -9.56
N LYS A 85 4.54 6.76 -10.55
CA LYS A 85 5.93 7.08 -10.90
C LYS A 85 6.13 8.57 -11.13
N ASP A 86 7.21 9.12 -10.55
CA ASP A 86 7.58 10.54 -10.61
C ASP A 86 6.53 11.50 -9.99
N LYS A 87 5.59 10.98 -9.18
CA LYS A 87 4.62 11.78 -8.44
C LYS A 87 4.95 11.86 -6.96
N TYR A 88 4.48 12.93 -6.32
CA TYR A 88 4.77 13.27 -4.94
C TYR A 88 3.50 13.34 -4.12
N PHE A 89 3.55 12.80 -2.91
CA PHE A 89 2.50 12.82 -1.90
C PHE A 89 3.02 13.46 -0.63
N SER A 90 2.18 14.28 -0.02
CA SER A 90 2.48 14.99 1.22
C SER A 90 1.30 14.86 2.17
N VAL A 91 1.54 14.31 3.35
CA VAL A 91 0.49 14.21 4.38
C VAL A 91 0.40 15.54 5.12
N VAL A 92 -0.83 16.00 5.41
CA VAL A 92 -1.02 17.21 6.20
C VAL A 92 -0.54 16.97 7.64
N ALA A 93 0.51 17.68 8.07
CA ALA A 93 1.14 17.47 9.37
C ALA A 93 0.18 17.64 10.56
N SER A 94 -0.79 18.56 10.47
CA SER A 94 -1.74 18.87 11.54
C SER A 94 -2.72 17.73 11.86
N ILE A 95 -2.80 16.69 11.03
CA ILE A 95 -3.62 15.49 11.32
C ILE A 95 -3.09 14.76 12.55
N GLY A 96 -1.77 14.75 12.75
CA GLY A 96 -1.10 14.03 13.84
C GLY A 96 -1.13 12.50 13.70
N THR A 97 -2.31 11.88 13.60
CA THR A 97 -2.47 10.42 13.42
C THR A 97 -3.52 10.04 12.38
N ILE A 98 -3.19 9.13 11.48
CA ILE A 98 -4.14 8.47 10.56
C ILE A 98 -4.34 7.03 11.01
N ALA A 99 -5.58 6.66 11.36
CA ALA A 99 -5.94 5.30 11.73
C ALA A 99 -6.41 4.49 10.52
N LEU A 100 -5.76 3.34 10.28
CA LEU A 100 -6.01 2.45 9.16
C LEU A 100 -6.30 1.04 9.69
N LYS A 101 -7.58 0.64 9.67
CA LYS A 101 -8.04 -0.69 10.10
C LYS A 101 -8.44 -1.53 8.89
N ASN A 102 -8.04 -2.80 8.86
CA ASN A 102 -8.30 -3.71 7.74
C ASN A 102 -7.85 -3.11 6.39
N PHE A 103 -6.74 -2.38 6.42
CA PHE A 103 -6.24 -1.64 5.27
C PHE A 103 -5.62 -2.58 4.24
N THR A 104 -6.00 -2.41 2.97
CA THR A 104 -5.33 -3.10 1.86
C THR A 104 -3.97 -2.41 1.64
N PRO A 105 -2.84 -3.13 1.68
CA PRO A 105 -1.53 -2.54 1.44
C PRO A 105 -1.45 -1.78 0.10
N ILE A 106 -0.70 -0.68 0.09
CA ILE A 106 -0.45 0.09 -1.14
C ILE A 106 0.59 -0.65 -1.97
N GLY A 107 0.23 -1.05 -3.19
CA GLY A 107 1.13 -1.71 -4.13
C GLY A 107 1.13 -3.23 -4.03
N THR A 108 1.24 -3.86 -5.19
CA THR A 108 1.39 -5.31 -5.38
C THR A 108 2.60 -5.61 -6.24
N SER A 109 2.98 -6.89 -6.37
CA SER A 109 4.06 -7.30 -7.28
C SER A 109 3.75 -7.02 -8.76
N ILE A 110 2.48 -6.86 -9.12
CA ILE A 110 2.04 -6.51 -10.48
C ILE A 110 2.03 -4.99 -10.65
N ASN A 111 1.46 -4.27 -9.69
CA ASN A 111 1.33 -2.82 -9.69
C ASN A 111 2.05 -2.25 -8.46
N PRO A 112 3.38 -2.06 -8.51
CA PRO A 112 4.13 -1.51 -7.39
C PRO A 112 3.79 -0.03 -7.21
N PHE A 113 3.92 0.47 -5.98
CA PHE A 113 4.00 1.91 -5.79
C PHE A 113 5.39 2.39 -6.24
N GLU A 114 5.43 3.44 -7.06
CA GLU A 114 6.64 4.06 -7.63
C GLU A 114 6.72 5.56 -7.32
N GLY A 115 5.82 6.08 -6.49
CA GLY A 115 5.79 7.48 -6.10
C GLY A 115 6.69 7.83 -4.91
N ASN A 116 6.69 9.11 -4.56
CA ASN A 116 7.39 9.69 -3.42
C ASN A 116 6.37 10.07 -2.34
N PHE A 117 6.52 9.55 -1.12
CA PHE A 117 5.57 9.76 -0.02
C PHE A 117 6.27 10.40 1.18
N ASN A 118 5.92 11.65 1.47
CA ASN A 118 6.37 12.35 2.65
C ASN A 118 5.25 12.42 3.69
N GLY A 119 5.45 11.78 4.83
CA GLY A 119 4.48 11.78 5.92
C GLY A 119 4.46 13.04 6.79
N ASN A 120 5.39 13.98 6.63
CA ASN A 120 5.47 15.23 7.40
C ASN A 120 5.33 15.06 8.93
N GLY A 121 5.90 13.99 9.48
CA GLY A 121 5.94 13.72 10.91
C GLY A 121 4.67 13.07 11.49
N VAL A 122 3.68 12.73 10.67
CA VAL A 122 2.47 12.05 11.16
C VAL A 122 2.75 10.64 11.67
N THR A 123 1.83 10.13 12.50
CA THR A 123 1.76 8.73 12.89
C THR A 123 0.70 7.98 12.07
N ILE A 124 1.06 6.86 11.48
CA ILE A 124 0.11 5.90 10.92
C ILE A 124 -0.18 4.83 11.96
N ASP A 125 -1.43 4.71 12.39
CA ASP A 125 -1.92 3.64 13.26
C ASP A 125 -2.48 2.51 12.39
N LEU A 126 -1.60 1.56 12.04
CA LEU A 126 -1.85 0.50 11.09
C LEU A 126 -2.27 -0.78 11.81
N ASN A 127 -3.50 -1.24 11.54
CA ASN A 127 -4.04 -2.48 12.09
C ASN A 127 -4.52 -3.37 10.94
N ILE A 128 -3.66 -4.29 10.53
CA ILE A 128 -3.91 -5.29 9.48
C ILE A 128 -3.67 -6.66 10.06
N SER A 129 -4.64 -7.56 9.90
CA SER A 129 -4.54 -8.92 10.46
C SER A 129 -5.07 -9.96 9.49
N ASN A 130 -4.16 -10.55 8.70
CA ASN A 130 -4.50 -11.68 7.83
C ASN A 130 -3.31 -12.64 7.66
N GLU A 131 -3.26 -13.67 8.49
CA GLU A 131 -2.20 -14.70 8.52
C GLU A 131 -2.06 -15.52 7.23
N SER A 132 -3.03 -15.42 6.31
CA SER A 132 -3.00 -16.14 5.02
C SER A 132 -2.42 -15.32 3.87
N LEU A 133 -2.31 -13.99 4.02
CA LEU A 133 -1.87 -13.10 2.96
C LEU A 133 -0.41 -12.69 3.09
N ASP A 134 0.26 -12.59 1.95
CA ASP A 134 1.62 -12.07 1.85
C ASP A 134 1.61 -10.52 1.78
N ASN A 135 2.79 -9.91 1.87
CA ASN A 135 3.01 -8.46 1.69
C ASN A 135 2.17 -7.58 2.63
N GLN A 136 1.97 -8.03 3.88
CA GLN A 136 1.24 -7.24 4.86
C GLN A 136 2.15 -6.13 5.41
N ALA A 137 1.80 -4.88 5.06
CA ALA A 137 2.50 -3.65 5.42
C ALA A 137 1.65 -2.42 5.04
N LEU A 138 2.10 -1.19 5.35
CA LEU A 138 1.48 0.02 4.80
C LEU A 138 1.60 0.04 3.27
N PHE A 139 2.81 -0.21 2.76
CA PHE A 139 3.11 -0.40 1.35
C PHE A 139 3.44 -1.87 1.11
N GLY A 140 2.57 -2.61 0.43
CA GLY A 140 2.79 -4.03 0.17
C GLY A 140 4.01 -4.25 -0.72
N TYR A 141 4.14 -3.45 -1.78
CA TYR A 141 5.24 -3.53 -2.72
C TYR A 141 5.61 -2.14 -3.24
N ILE A 142 6.89 -1.80 -3.14
CA ILE A 142 7.45 -0.56 -3.71
C ILE A 142 8.55 -0.85 -4.72
N LYS A 143 8.68 0.03 -5.70
CA LYS A 143 9.78 0.00 -6.68
C LYS A 143 10.30 1.41 -6.93
N GLY A 144 11.55 1.67 -6.56
CA GLY A 144 12.17 2.99 -6.76
C GLY A 144 11.54 4.14 -5.96
N SER A 145 10.65 3.87 -5.00
CA SER A 145 9.95 4.90 -4.22
C SER A 145 10.82 5.56 -3.15
N THR A 146 10.50 6.81 -2.84
CA THR A 146 11.00 7.49 -1.64
C THR A 146 9.90 7.56 -0.59
N ILE A 147 10.13 7.03 0.62
CA ILE A 147 9.16 7.11 1.73
C ILE A 147 9.85 7.72 2.95
N THR A 148 9.33 8.83 3.45
CA THR A 148 10.00 9.62 4.48
C THR A 148 9.08 10.19 5.56
N ASN A 149 9.69 10.52 6.69
CA ASN A 149 9.14 11.39 7.74
C ASN A 149 7.79 10.92 8.30
N LEU A 150 7.72 9.68 8.80
CA LEU A 150 6.51 9.21 9.48
C LEU A 150 6.83 8.20 10.57
N SER A 151 5.89 8.08 11.50
CA SER A 151 5.89 7.01 12.50
C SER A 151 4.83 5.97 12.16
N VAL A 152 5.08 4.69 12.50
CA VAL A 152 4.08 3.62 12.38
C VAL A 152 3.87 2.96 13.75
N LYS A 153 2.61 2.76 14.14
CA LYS A 153 2.19 1.99 15.32
C LYS A 153 1.04 1.06 14.95
N GLY A 154 0.63 0.21 15.89
CA GLY A 154 -0.47 -0.75 15.69
C GLY A 154 0.02 -2.19 15.55
N SER A 155 -0.68 -3.01 14.77
CA SER A 155 -0.37 -4.43 14.59
C SER A 155 -0.47 -4.84 13.12
N VAL A 156 0.58 -5.53 12.63
CA VAL A 156 0.64 -6.06 11.27
C VAL A 156 0.87 -7.57 11.36
N ILE A 157 -0.13 -8.34 10.92
CA ILE A 157 -0.10 -9.81 10.93
C ILE A 157 -0.30 -10.32 9.50
N GLY A 158 0.64 -11.13 9.03
CA GLY A 158 0.66 -11.68 7.68
C GLY A 158 1.30 -13.06 7.57
N LYS A 159 1.44 -13.57 6.35
CA LYS A 159 2.10 -14.84 6.03
C LYS A 159 3.58 -14.62 5.68
N ASN A 160 3.88 -14.13 4.48
CA ASN A 160 5.25 -13.83 4.06
C ASN A 160 5.42 -12.34 3.73
N PHE A 161 6.65 -11.85 3.73
CA PHE A 161 6.98 -10.46 3.38
C PHE A 161 6.23 -9.46 4.27
N VAL A 162 6.39 -9.60 5.58
CA VAL A 162 5.66 -8.81 6.56
C VAL A 162 6.58 -7.74 7.13
N GLY A 163 6.11 -6.49 7.09
CA GLY A 163 6.83 -5.35 7.66
C GLY A 163 5.86 -4.24 8.08
N ALA A 164 6.25 -3.39 9.02
CA ALA A 164 5.38 -2.28 9.41
C ALA A 164 5.15 -1.26 8.28
N LEU A 165 6.21 -0.99 7.50
CA LEU A 165 6.18 0.01 6.45
C LEU A 165 6.12 -0.61 5.05
N VAL A 166 6.99 -1.59 4.76
CA VAL A 166 7.09 -2.20 3.43
C VAL A 166 7.09 -3.73 3.50
N GLY A 167 6.29 -4.39 2.66
CA GLY A 167 6.35 -5.84 2.49
C GLY A 167 7.58 -6.23 1.67
N TYR A 168 7.62 -5.74 0.44
CA TYR A 168 8.71 -5.96 -0.51
C TYR A 168 9.25 -4.65 -1.09
N MET A 169 10.56 -4.42 -0.95
CA MET A 169 11.27 -3.24 -1.47
C MET A 169 12.17 -3.61 -2.65
N ASN A 170 11.89 -3.03 -3.82
CA ASN A 170 12.71 -3.13 -5.02
C ASN A 170 13.31 -1.75 -5.39
N GLY A 171 14.34 -1.35 -4.67
CA GLY A 171 14.98 -0.04 -4.85
C GLY A 171 14.24 1.09 -4.15
N GLY A 172 14.77 2.31 -4.30
CA GLY A 172 14.25 3.49 -3.63
C GLY A 172 14.94 3.80 -2.29
N THR A 173 14.36 4.73 -1.54
CA THR A 173 14.91 5.24 -0.28
C THR A 173 13.85 5.29 0.80
N ILE A 174 14.15 4.72 1.96
CA ILE A 174 13.34 4.85 3.17
C ILE A 174 14.17 5.57 4.22
N SER A 175 13.65 6.69 4.73
CA SER A 175 14.37 7.44 5.77
C SER A 175 13.49 8.20 6.74
N HIS A 176 14.02 8.48 7.94
CA HIS A 176 13.32 9.23 8.99
C HIS A 176 12.02 8.55 9.40
N ILE A 177 12.12 7.24 9.68
CA ILE A 177 11.00 6.40 10.08
C ILE A 177 11.17 5.96 11.53
N TYR A 178 10.10 6.07 12.31
CA TYR A 178 10.03 5.50 13.66
C TYR A 178 8.94 4.43 13.74
N ASN A 179 9.29 3.22 14.19
CA ASN A 179 8.35 2.11 14.26
C ASN A 179 8.12 1.62 15.69
N LYS A 180 6.85 1.48 16.08
CA LYS A 180 6.40 0.93 17.36
C LYS A 180 5.25 -0.08 17.18
N THR A 181 5.23 -0.78 16.05
CA THR A 181 4.22 -1.80 15.74
C THR A 181 4.48 -3.12 16.49
N THR A 182 3.48 -3.99 16.51
CA THR A 182 3.68 -5.43 16.66
C THR A 182 3.62 -6.08 15.27
N VAL A 183 4.68 -6.77 14.86
CA VAL A 183 4.77 -7.42 13.55
C VAL A 183 4.83 -8.94 13.74
N ASN A 184 3.90 -9.67 13.12
CA ASN A 184 3.85 -11.13 13.19
C ASN A 184 3.71 -11.74 11.78
N GLY A 185 4.54 -12.72 11.46
CA GLY A 185 4.40 -13.48 10.23
C GLY A 185 5.14 -14.81 10.24
N ASN A 186 5.32 -15.42 9.07
CA ASN A 186 6.04 -16.69 8.91
C ASN A 186 7.43 -16.46 8.32
N ASN A 187 7.54 -16.05 7.04
CA ASN A 187 8.83 -15.87 6.36
C ASN A 187 9.07 -14.41 5.97
N TYR A 188 10.32 -13.96 6.07
CA TYR A 188 10.75 -12.60 5.71
C TYR A 188 9.96 -11.55 6.52
N VAL A 189 10.22 -11.55 7.83
CA VAL A 189 9.54 -10.66 8.78
C VAL A 189 10.52 -9.61 9.28
N GLY A 190 10.31 -8.36 8.88
CA GLY A 190 11.10 -7.23 9.35
C GLY A 190 10.31 -6.30 10.22
N GLY A 191 10.99 -5.58 11.12
CA GLY A 191 10.35 -4.48 11.84
C GLY A 191 9.77 -3.45 10.88
N LEU A 192 10.56 -3.01 9.89
CA LEU A 192 10.13 -2.06 8.87
C LEU A 192 9.85 -2.71 7.51
N ILE A 193 10.74 -3.60 7.06
CA ILE A 193 10.72 -4.15 5.70
C ILE A 193 10.78 -5.68 5.75
N GLY A 194 9.80 -6.37 5.16
CA GLY A 194 9.85 -7.83 5.07
C GLY A 194 11.06 -8.31 4.25
N TYR A 195 11.13 -7.84 3.00
CA TYR A 195 12.19 -8.21 2.06
C TYR A 195 12.72 -6.98 1.31
N LYS A 196 14.05 -6.81 1.31
CA LYS A 196 14.74 -5.76 0.57
C LYS A 196 15.60 -6.38 -0.52
N LEU A 197 15.16 -6.23 -1.77
CA LEU A 197 15.95 -6.63 -2.94
C LEU A 197 17.11 -5.64 -3.18
N SER A 198 16.83 -4.34 -3.11
CA SER A 198 17.79 -3.25 -3.31
C SER A 198 17.27 -1.95 -2.70
N GLY A 199 18.08 -0.88 -2.72
CA GLY A 199 17.72 0.45 -2.22
C GLY A 199 18.38 0.79 -0.88
N VAL A 200 18.04 1.96 -0.34
CA VAL A 200 18.67 2.54 0.86
C VAL A 200 17.68 2.66 2.01
N VAL A 201 18.11 2.25 3.21
CA VAL A 201 17.35 2.41 4.46
C VAL A 201 18.27 3.11 5.45
N GLN A 202 17.93 4.33 5.84
CA GLN A 202 18.80 5.17 6.69
C GLN A 202 17.98 6.01 7.67
N ASN A 203 18.56 6.39 8.80
CA ASN A 203 17.90 7.23 9.81
C ASN A 203 16.55 6.65 10.25
N VAL A 204 16.52 5.33 10.49
CA VAL A 204 15.32 4.64 10.96
C VAL A 204 15.53 4.12 12.37
N TYR A 205 14.45 4.10 13.14
CA TYR A 205 14.46 3.57 14.50
C TYR A 205 13.31 2.59 14.68
N ASN A 206 13.61 1.42 15.22
CA ASN A 206 12.64 0.35 15.43
C ASN A 206 12.54 -0.02 16.91
N GLN A 207 11.35 0.16 17.49
CA GLN A 207 10.94 -0.29 18.81
C GLN A 207 9.80 -1.33 18.71
N ALA A 208 9.64 -1.98 17.56
CA ALA A 208 8.59 -2.95 17.35
C ALA A 208 8.88 -4.29 18.05
N SER A 209 7.80 -4.97 18.45
CA SER A 209 7.85 -6.39 18.81
C SER A 209 7.67 -7.22 17.53
N ILE A 210 8.63 -8.09 17.22
CA ILE A 210 8.67 -8.81 15.94
C ILE A 210 8.69 -10.32 16.19
N LYS A 211 7.77 -11.05 15.57
CA LYS A 211 7.69 -12.51 15.63
C LYS A 211 7.64 -13.09 14.21
N GLY A 212 8.49 -14.07 13.94
CA GLY A 212 8.51 -14.80 12.68
C GLY A 212 9.05 -16.22 12.85
N VAL A 213 8.93 -17.02 11.80
CA VAL A 213 9.43 -18.41 11.76
C VAL A 213 10.79 -18.49 11.07
N SER A 214 10.96 -17.81 9.93
CA SER A 214 12.20 -17.79 9.15
C SER A 214 12.54 -16.39 8.65
N GLU A 215 13.82 -16.03 8.70
CA GLU A 215 14.36 -14.74 8.25
C GLU A 215 13.66 -13.54 8.90
N VAL A 216 13.98 -13.37 10.18
CA VAL A 216 13.42 -12.33 11.04
C VAL A 216 14.49 -11.31 11.38
N GLY A 217 14.22 -10.03 11.16
CA GLY A 217 15.18 -8.96 11.44
C GLY A 217 14.55 -7.72 12.04
N GLY A 218 15.31 -7.03 12.89
CA GLY A 218 14.84 -5.85 13.62
C GLY A 218 14.41 -4.70 12.71
N ILE A 219 15.05 -4.56 11.54
CA ILE A 219 14.70 -3.55 10.53
C ILE A 219 14.22 -4.23 9.26
N VAL A 220 15.04 -5.10 8.68
CA VAL A 220 14.75 -5.84 7.44
C VAL A 220 14.76 -7.34 7.74
N GLY A 221 13.75 -8.09 7.30
CA GLY A 221 13.70 -9.55 7.46
C GLY A 221 14.77 -10.26 6.63
N ARG A 222 14.82 -9.97 5.32
CA ARG A 222 15.91 -10.39 4.42
C ARG A 222 16.42 -9.22 3.58
N ASN A 223 17.73 -9.04 3.58
CA ASN A 223 18.41 -8.10 2.68
C ASN A 223 19.21 -8.87 1.61
N GLN A 224 18.88 -8.69 0.34
CA GLN A 224 19.60 -9.30 -0.79
C GLN A 224 20.57 -8.33 -1.47
N GLY A 225 20.28 -7.03 -1.47
CA GLY A 225 21.14 -5.99 -2.02
C GLY A 225 22.05 -5.41 -0.94
N GLY A 226 23.36 -5.59 -1.12
CA GLY A 226 24.40 -4.97 -0.30
C GLY A 226 24.32 -3.45 -0.30
#